data_AF-A0A3D9ZBS1-F1
#
_entry.id   AF-A0A3D9ZBS1-F1
#
_cell.length_a   1.000
_cell.length_b   1.000
_cell.length_c   1.000
_cell.angle_alpha   90.00
_cell.angle_beta   90.00
_cell.angle_gamma   90.00
#
_symmetry.space_group_name_H-M   'P 1'
#
loop_
_entity.id
_entity.type
_entity.pdbx_description
1 polymer ?
#
loop_
_entity_poly.entity_id
_entity_poly.type
_entity_poly.pdbx_seq_one_letter_code
_entity_poly.pdbx_strand_id
1 'polypeptide(L)'
;MAAYCWLRDRGIETAFQPATDGAAMVDAAARYGPDLIFAPTLTAKVPEELFGRVAINHPGRMGDRGASSIDWGRFRRETFGGTTLLLAADGWDTGDIVHTTTFRYPDGPATKSWIYAHLNRAAMIRGLEHLVGAHTPRPLDYGHADVLGTWNDVLRQGDCAVDWALPAEEIVWRAAARDGAPGVTAELAGRQVRIFDVHPAGPTRFDPGRVVGWMLDGAIRVAAGPADGDGTRGSVWVGFVKETGFKQPATWWLRDAVEHLPAQQGNPVSYRPVTTRRLGPVAVVTAAAYNGAWSTRFCRTVAATVTAAARRPEIEVVVLRGGGAVPFGNGVNLNHIYAAPDGVEQEARRNIRAINDVATAMFQARRDGVSVIALLDGDAGAGGAFLSLCADVVVAVPGRTFNYHYTGMGGLSGSEFHTLTLPPRLADEARRAALLHECLPFSAEQAQRQGLVDYLAPEGLAASDLTDWIHEFAVNYRHPAKQLDHQRWRPLPTEAELAATQQRELRRIDQDFASPAFQSALSNFVLKRPGKPPVAATEFKGTY
;
A
#
# COMPACT_ATOMS: atom_id res chain seq x y z
N MET A 1 7.04 -9.12 5.01
CA MET A 1 7.92 -7.94 5.04
C MET A 1 7.96 -7.35 6.44
N ALA A 2 6.88 -6.81 7.00
CA ALA A 2 6.87 -6.27 8.36
C ALA A 2 7.48 -7.21 9.42
N ALA A 3 7.04 -8.48 9.47
CA ALA A 3 7.61 -9.50 10.34
C ALA A 3 9.13 -9.70 10.13
N TYR A 4 9.55 -9.79 8.86
CA TYR A 4 10.95 -9.95 8.49
C TYR A 4 11.82 -8.77 8.95
N CYS A 5 11.35 -7.53 8.74
CA CYS A 5 12.06 -6.35 9.23
C CYS A 5 12.12 -6.32 10.76
N TRP A 6 10.99 -6.61 11.42
CA TRP A 6 10.89 -6.59 12.89
C TRP A 6 11.85 -7.59 13.56
N LEU A 7 11.97 -8.80 13.00
CA LEU A 7 12.93 -9.81 13.48
C LEU A 7 14.37 -9.33 13.31
N ARG A 8 14.71 -8.83 12.11
CA ARG A 8 16.05 -8.30 11.82
C ARG A 8 16.41 -7.08 12.64
N ASP A 9 15.45 -6.23 12.97
CA ASP A 9 15.64 -5.09 13.87
C ASP A 9 16.09 -5.48 15.28
N ARG A 10 15.78 -6.72 15.68
CA ARG A 10 16.18 -7.30 16.97
C ARG A 10 17.40 -8.20 16.86
N GLY A 11 18.06 -8.22 15.69
CA GLY A 11 19.23 -9.07 15.45
C GLY A 11 18.91 -10.57 15.35
N ILE A 12 17.64 -10.92 15.15
CA ILE A 12 17.25 -12.31 14.92
C ILE A 12 17.56 -12.66 13.47
N GLU A 13 18.44 -13.65 13.28
CA GLU A 13 18.78 -14.15 11.95
C GLU A 13 17.54 -14.74 11.29
N THR A 14 17.16 -14.20 10.14
CA THR A 14 15.91 -14.56 9.48
C THR A 14 16.14 -14.92 8.02
N ALA A 15 15.60 -16.05 7.59
CA ALA A 15 15.48 -16.46 6.20
C ALA A 15 14.01 -16.58 5.79
N PHE A 16 13.73 -16.37 4.50
CA PHE A 16 12.41 -16.46 3.89
C PHE A 16 12.35 -17.64 2.94
N GLN A 17 11.35 -18.50 3.12
CA GLN A 17 11.04 -19.61 2.23
C GLN A 17 9.58 -19.47 1.73
N PRO A 18 9.35 -19.44 0.41
CA PRO A 18 8.02 -19.60 -0.14
C PRO A 18 7.43 -20.96 0.26
N ALA A 19 6.24 -20.94 0.84
CA ALA A 19 5.49 -22.13 1.25
C ALA A 19 4.68 -22.69 0.06
N THR A 20 5.36 -23.25 -0.94
CA THR A 20 4.72 -23.74 -2.19
C THR A 20 3.88 -24.99 -2.00
N ASP A 21 4.44 -25.98 -1.30
CA ASP A 21 3.82 -27.27 -0.99
C ASP A 21 4.45 -27.85 0.28
N GLY A 22 3.89 -28.95 0.77
CA GLY A 22 4.32 -29.57 2.02
C GLY A 22 5.75 -30.10 1.99
N ALA A 23 6.17 -30.74 0.90
CA ALA A 23 7.53 -31.29 0.77
C ALA A 23 8.57 -30.17 0.82
N ALA A 24 8.33 -29.07 0.09
CA ALA A 24 9.20 -27.90 0.11
C ALA A 24 9.31 -27.26 1.51
N MET A 25 8.24 -27.29 2.32
CA MET A 25 8.29 -26.81 3.70
C MET A 25 9.15 -27.70 4.59
N VAL A 26 9.00 -29.02 4.50
CA VAL A 26 9.81 -30.00 5.28
C VAL A 26 11.28 -29.89 4.90
N ASP A 27 11.59 -29.87 3.60
CA ASP A 27 12.95 -29.74 3.10
C ASP A 27 13.61 -28.45 3.57
N ALA A 28 12.85 -27.34 3.56
CA ALA A 28 13.35 -26.07 4.07
C ALA A 28 13.60 -26.11 5.58
N ALA A 29 12.69 -26.69 6.37
CA ALA A 29 12.87 -26.83 7.81
C ALA A 29 14.10 -27.68 8.15
N ALA A 30 14.35 -28.76 7.40
CA ALA A 30 15.54 -29.59 7.56
C ALA A 30 16.82 -28.86 7.13
N ARG A 31 16.77 -28.14 6.00
CA ARG A 31 17.93 -27.41 5.44
C ARG A 31 18.36 -26.24 6.32
N TYR A 32 17.41 -25.46 6.83
CA TYR A 32 17.70 -24.27 7.63
C TYR A 32 17.92 -24.59 9.11
N GLY A 33 17.33 -25.67 9.64
CA GLY A 33 17.38 -26.01 11.06
C GLY A 33 16.94 -24.87 12.00
N PRO A 34 15.81 -24.18 11.76
CA PRO A 34 15.45 -22.98 12.52
C PRO A 34 14.95 -23.32 13.93
N ASP A 35 15.26 -22.44 14.89
CA ASP A 35 14.69 -22.47 16.25
C ASP A 35 13.19 -22.20 16.25
N LEU A 36 12.73 -21.38 15.31
CA LEU A 36 11.34 -20.94 15.18
C LEU A 36 10.92 -20.87 13.71
N ILE A 37 9.73 -21.38 13.38
CA ILE A 37 9.11 -21.21 12.07
C ILE A 37 7.86 -20.35 12.22
N PHE A 38 7.84 -19.22 11.51
CA PHE A 38 6.69 -18.31 11.50
C PHE A 38 6.10 -18.16 10.11
N ALA A 39 4.80 -18.42 10.00
CA ALA A 39 4.00 -18.28 8.79
C ALA A 39 3.12 -17.01 8.89
N PRO A 40 3.61 -15.83 8.43
CA PRO A 40 2.82 -14.58 8.47
C PRO A 40 1.57 -14.63 7.57
N THR A 41 1.65 -15.44 6.50
CA THR A 41 0.59 -15.69 5.54
C THR A 41 0.79 -17.09 4.99
N LEU A 42 -0.28 -17.89 4.91
CA LEU A 42 -0.20 -19.27 4.43
C LEU A 42 -1.39 -19.61 3.54
N THR A 43 -1.13 -20.29 2.44
CA THR A 43 -2.16 -20.77 1.50
C THR A 43 -2.13 -22.28 1.28
N ALA A 44 -1.10 -22.96 1.78
CA ALA A 44 -0.92 -24.41 1.72
C ALA A 44 -1.01 -25.02 3.12
N LYS A 45 -1.47 -26.26 3.24
CA LYS A 45 -1.55 -26.96 4.53
C LYS A 45 -0.14 -27.22 5.06
N VAL A 46 0.08 -26.99 6.36
CA VAL A 46 1.32 -27.37 7.03
C VAL A 46 1.38 -28.91 7.14
N PRO A 47 2.50 -29.54 6.79
CA PRO A 47 2.73 -30.98 6.99
C PRO A 47 2.67 -31.38 8.47
N GLU A 48 2.25 -32.61 8.75
CA GLU A 48 2.11 -33.14 10.12
C GLU A 48 3.45 -33.13 10.88
N GLU A 49 4.55 -33.38 10.17
CA GLU A 49 5.92 -33.36 10.70
C GLU A 49 6.35 -31.99 11.24
N LEU A 50 5.62 -30.94 10.88
CA LEU A 50 5.87 -29.56 11.32
C LEU A 50 4.81 -29.03 12.31
N PHE A 51 3.86 -29.87 12.74
CA PHE A 51 2.91 -29.51 13.79
C PHE A 51 3.62 -29.18 15.11
N GLY A 52 3.05 -28.24 15.86
CA GLY A 52 3.65 -27.70 17.09
C GLY A 52 4.90 -26.83 16.88
N ARG A 53 5.49 -26.80 15.68
CA ARG A 53 6.71 -26.03 15.37
C ARG A 53 6.45 -24.76 14.56
N VAL A 54 5.39 -24.76 13.74
CA VAL A 54 5.03 -23.63 12.87
C VAL A 54 4.00 -22.76 13.58
N ALA A 55 4.38 -21.52 13.90
CA ALA A 55 3.44 -20.50 14.37
C ALA A 55 2.79 -19.80 13.17
N ILE A 56 1.46 -19.82 13.10
CA ILE A 56 0.65 -19.27 12.02
C ILE A 56 0.00 -17.97 12.49
N ASN A 57 0.10 -16.92 11.67
CA ASN A 57 -0.67 -15.70 11.85
C ASN A 57 -2.07 -15.86 11.25
N HIS A 58 -3.07 -16.13 12.09
CA HIS A 58 -4.48 -16.16 11.70
C HIS A 58 -5.11 -14.76 11.85
N PRO A 59 -5.60 -14.13 10.78
CA PRO A 59 -6.21 -12.80 10.81
C PRO A 59 -7.67 -12.85 11.31
N GLY A 60 -7.88 -13.37 12.51
CA GLY A 60 -9.17 -13.49 13.17
C GLY A 60 -9.02 -13.43 14.69
N ARG A 61 -10.12 -13.14 15.39
CA ARG A 61 -10.13 -13.18 16.86
C ARG A 61 -9.99 -14.63 17.33
N MET A 62 -9.74 -14.82 18.62
CA MET A 62 -9.55 -16.15 19.18
C MET A 62 -10.76 -17.04 18.95
N GLY A 63 -10.54 -18.23 18.40
CA GLY A 63 -11.59 -19.16 18.00
C GLY A 63 -12.11 -18.95 16.57
N ASP A 64 -11.75 -17.85 15.88
CA ASP A 64 -12.05 -17.75 14.46
C ASP A 64 -11.22 -18.78 13.71
N ARG A 65 -11.88 -19.49 12.79
CA ARG A 65 -11.26 -20.47 11.90
C ARG A 65 -11.71 -20.26 10.47
N GLY A 66 -10.85 -20.63 9.52
CA GLY A 66 -11.13 -20.57 8.10
C GLY A 66 -10.57 -19.31 7.43
N ALA A 67 -10.59 -19.31 6.09
CA ALA A 67 -9.83 -18.35 5.28
C ALA A 67 -10.50 -16.97 5.09
N SER A 68 -11.57 -16.65 5.83
CA SER A 68 -12.43 -15.48 5.56
C SER A 68 -12.85 -14.70 6.81
N SER A 69 -12.09 -14.76 7.90
CA SER A 69 -12.41 -14.07 9.16
C SER A 69 -12.55 -12.55 9.00
N ILE A 70 -11.61 -11.88 8.30
CA ILE A 70 -11.74 -10.45 7.99
C ILE A 70 -12.91 -10.20 7.03
N ASP A 71 -13.06 -10.99 5.98
CA ASP A 71 -14.14 -10.83 4.99
C ASP A 71 -15.51 -10.82 5.69
N TRP A 72 -15.77 -11.80 6.56
CA TRP A 72 -17.01 -11.87 7.34
C TRP A 72 -17.12 -10.75 8.36
N GLY A 73 -16.05 -10.44 9.09
CA GLY A 73 -16.06 -9.36 10.08
C GLY A 73 -16.44 -8.01 9.44
N ARG A 74 -15.95 -7.73 8.23
CA ARG A 74 -16.31 -6.51 7.50
C ARG A 74 -17.69 -6.59 6.86
N PHE A 75 -18.06 -7.72 6.27
CA PHE A 75 -19.38 -7.92 5.66
C PHE A 75 -20.52 -7.82 6.68
N ARG A 76 -20.35 -8.41 7.87
CA ARG A 76 -21.31 -8.35 8.99
C ARG A 76 -21.21 -7.06 9.81
N ARG A 77 -20.31 -6.15 9.44
CA ARG A 77 -20.04 -4.88 10.14
C ARG A 77 -19.76 -5.07 11.63
N GLU A 78 -18.98 -6.10 11.96
CA GLU A 78 -18.65 -6.42 13.34
C GLU A 78 -17.86 -5.28 14.00
N THR A 79 -18.06 -5.10 15.30
CA THR A 79 -17.37 -4.04 16.07
C THR A 79 -15.92 -4.41 16.39
N PHE A 80 -15.62 -5.69 16.58
CA PHE A 80 -14.31 -6.17 17.00
C PHE A 80 -13.80 -7.27 16.07
N GLY A 81 -12.54 -7.16 15.70
CA GLY A 81 -11.77 -8.22 15.07
C GLY A 81 -10.61 -8.64 15.97
N GLY A 82 -9.70 -9.41 15.42
CA GLY A 82 -8.48 -9.76 16.11
C GLY A 82 -7.47 -10.40 15.18
N THR A 83 -6.35 -10.79 15.77
CA THR A 83 -5.34 -11.60 15.12
C THR A 83 -4.79 -12.55 16.16
N THR A 84 -4.71 -13.81 15.77
CA THR A 84 -4.36 -14.92 16.63
C THR A 84 -3.14 -15.61 16.05
N LEU A 85 -2.05 -15.64 16.81
CA LEU A 85 -0.94 -16.54 16.55
C LEU A 85 -1.24 -17.89 17.19
N LEU A 86 -1.27 -18.93 16.38
CA LEU A 86 -1.54 -20.31 16.80
C LEU A 86 -0.51 -21.25 16.22
N LEU A 87 -0.26 -22.37 16.88
CA LEU A 87 0.61 -23.42 16.36
C LEU A 87 -0.13 -24.24 15.30
N ALA A 88 0.58 -24.70 14.28
CA ALA A 88 0.05 -25.66 13.32
C ALA A 88 -0.32 -26.96 14.03
N ALA A 89 -1.51 -27.47 13.74
CA ALA A 89 -2.05 -28.72 14.25
C ALA A 89 -2.94 -29.37 13.19
N ASP A 90 -3.50 -30.55 13.48
CA ASP A 90 -4.46 -31.17 12.56
C ASP A 90 -5.78 -30.37 12.51
N GLY A 91 -6.25 -30.14 11.29
CA GLY A 91 -7.35 -29.21 10.99
C GLY A 91 -6.88 -27.79 10.62
N TRP A 92 -7.85 -26.92 10.35
CA TRP A 92 -7.61 -25.51 10.02
C TRP A 92 -7.82 -24.65 11.25
N ASP A 93 -6.77 -23.91 11.63
CA ASP A 93 -6.81 -22.94 12.74
C ASP A 93 -7.25 -23.57 14.08
N THR A 94 -6.85 -24.83 14.33
CA THR A 94 -7.26 -25.63 15.50
C THR A 94 -6.21 -25.70 16.61
N GLY A 95 -4.96 -25.36 16.30
CA GLY A 95 -3.85 -25.58 17.22
C GLY A 95 -3.77 -24.58 18.37
N ASP A 96 -2.86 -24.86 19.28
CA ASP A 96 -2.69 -24.11 20.51
C ASP A 96 -2.38 -22.63 20.25
N ILE A 97 -3.02 -21.77 21.02
CA ILE A 97 -2.94 -20.32 20.93
C ILE A 97 -1.67 -19.85 21.61
N VAL A 98 -0.77 -19.23 20.86
CA VAL A 98 0.42 -18.54 21.38
C VAL A 98 0.01 -17.18 21.95
N HIS A 99 -0.72 -16.39 21.15
CA HIS A 99 -1.18 -15.06 21.56
C HIS A 99 -2.34 -14.60 20.67
N THR A 100 -3.34 -13.94 21.26
CA THR A 100 -4.35 -13.19 20.52
C THR A 100 -4.32 -11.72 20.91
N THR A 101 -4.29 -10.87 19.90
CA THR A 101 -4.56 -9.45 20.04
C THR A 101 -5.92 -9.13 19.42
N THR A 102 -6.82 -8.54 20.21
CA THR A 102 -8.13 -8.05 19.76
C THR A 102 -8.04 -6.55 19.44
N PHE A 103 -8.81 -6.08 18.46
CA PHE A 103 -8.90 -4.66 18.13
C PHE A 103 -10.31 -4.28 17.68
N ARG A 104 -10.68 -3.01 17.89
CA ARG A 104 -11.91 -2.45 17.34
C ARG A 104 -11.74 -2.25 15.84
N TYR A 105 -12.73 -2.69 15.07
CA TYR A 105 -12.81 -2.32 13.66
C TYR A 105 -13.18 -0.83 13.50
N PRO A 106 -12.75 -0.16 12.41
CA PRO A 106 -13.25 1.17 12.11
C PRO A 106 -14.76 1.16 11.90
N ASP A 107 -15.44 2.19 12.37
CA ASP A 107 -16.90 2.33 12.24
C ASP A 107 -17.31 2.51 10.76
N GLY A 108 -16.44 3.11 9.93
CA GLY A 108 -16.63 3.24 8.48
C GLY A 108 -16.15 2.01 7.68
N PRO A 109 -16.41 1.96 6.36
CA PRO A 109 -16.14 0.81 5.50
C PRO A 109 -14.65 0.66 5.12
N ALA A 110 -13.77 0.54 6.12
CA ALA A 110 -12.37 0.19 5.89
C ALA A 110 -12.25 -1.14 5.14
N THR A 111 -11.41 -1.14 4.10
CA THR A 111 -11.24 -2.28 3.19
C THR A 111 -10.52 -3.45 3.87
N LYS A 112 -10.75 -4.67 3.40
CA LYS A 112 -10.01 -5.87 3.83
C LYS A 112 -8.50 -5.67 3.74
N SER A 113 -8.00 -5.15 2.61
CA SER A 113 -6.58 -4.81 2.47
C SER A 113 -6.08 -3.80 3.50
N TRP A 114 -6.88 -2.80 3.86
CA TRP A 114 -6.53 -1.86 4.92
C TRP A 114 -6.42 -2.56 6.28
N ILE A 115 -7.38 -3.43 6.62
CA ILE A 115 -7.32 -4.21 7.87
C ILE A 115 -6.03 -5.03 7.93
N TYR A 116 -5.65 -5.69 6.83
CA TYR A 116 -4.38 -6.41 6.76
C TYR A 116 -3.16 -5.51 6.96
N ALA A 117 -3.10 -4.40 6.23
CA ALA A 117 -1.95 -3.50 6.23
C ALA A 117 -1.77 -2.73 7.55
N HIS A 118 -2.83 -2.58 8.35
CA HIS A 118 -2.83 -1.79 9.58
C HIS A 118 -3.06 -2.65 10.83
N LEU A 119 -4.27 -3.17 11.02
CA LEU A 119 -4.68 -3.79 12.28
C LEU A 119 -4.07 -5.19 12.45
N ASN A 120 -4.17 -6.04 11.42
CA ASN A 120 -3.55 -7.36 11.46
C ASN A 120 -2.02 -7.25 11.56
N ARG A 121 -1.39 -6.34 10.81
CA ARG A 121 0.05 -6.09 10.93
C ARG A 121 0.44 -5.76 12.36
N ALA A 122 -0.17 -4.74 12.97
CA ALA A 122 0.19 -4.32 14.32
C ALA A 122 -0.04 -5.44 15.35
N ALA A 123 -1.13 -6.20 15.20
CA ALA A 123 -1.45 -7.32 16.06
C ALA A 123 -0.51 -8.52 15.87
N MET A 124 -0.09 -8.79 14.64
CA MET A 124 0.91 -9.81 14.30
C MET A 124 2.27 -9.47 14.92
N ILE A 125 2.69 -8.20 14.87
CA ILE A 125 3.94 -7.76 15.50
C ILE A 125 3.90 -7.98 17.01
N ARG A 126 2.80 -7.65 17.69
CA ARG A 126 2.62 -8.00 19.11
C ARG A 126 2.66 -9.51 19.34
N GLY A 127 2.03 -10.29 18.46
CA GLY A 127 2.13 -11.75 18.50
C GLY A 127 3.58 -12.26 18.40
N LEU A 128 4.40 -11.64 17.56
CA LEU A 128 5.83 -11.98 17.42
C LEU A 128 6.63 -11.67 18.69
N GLU A 129 6.32 -10.59 19.39
CA GLU A 129 6.93 -10.28 20.71
C GLU A 129 6.71 -11.42 21.69
N HIS A 130 5.49 -11.96 21.75
CA HIS A 130 5.17 -13.12 22.57
C HIS A 130 5.83 -14.40 22.08
N LEU A 131 5.86 -14.63 20.77
CA LEU A 131 6.44 -15.83 20.16
C LEU A 131 7.95 -15.94 20.38
N VAL A 132 8.68 -14.83 20.27
CA VAL A 132 10.13 -14.79 20.49
C VAL A 132 10.46 -14.77 22.00
N GLY A 133 9.56 -14.23 22.82
CA GLY A 133 9.67 -14.28 24.27
C GLY A 133 9.31 -15.65 24.85
N ALA A 134 9.35 -15.75 26.18
CA ALA A 134 8.84 -16.92 26.88
C ALA A 134 7.32 -17.00 26.70
N HIS A 135 6.85 -18.10 26.12
CA HIS A 135 5.44 -18.37 25.89
C HIS A 135 5.06 -19.79 26.28
N THR A 136 3.80 -19.97 26.66
CA THR A 136 3.20 -21.27 26.90
C THR A 136 1.91 -21.32 26.09
N PRO A 137 1.94 -21.94 24.89
CA PRO A 137 0.75 -22.08 24.07
C PRO A 137 -0.37 -22.75 24.87
N ARG A 138 -1.60 -22.29 24.69
CA ARG A 138 -2.77 -22.85 25.36
C ARG A 138 -3.70 -23.55 24.37
N PRO A 139 -4.32 -24.68 24.72
CA PRO A 139 -5.34 -25.28 23.88
C PRO A 139 -6.49 -24.30 23.57
N LEU A 140 -7.00 -24.35 22.34
CA LEU A 140 -8.22 -23.65 21.97
C LEU A 140 -9.42 -24.39 22.60
N ASP A 141 -10.14 -23.71 23.48
CA ASP A 141 -11.34 -24.25 24.13
C ASP A 141 -12.51 -23.28 24.06
N TYR A 142 -13.54 -23.65 23.27
CA TYR A 142 -14.77 -22.89 23.06
C TYR A 142 -15.67 -22.79 24.31
N GLY A 143 -15.37 -23.52 25.38
CA GLY A 143 -16.03 -23.37 26.68
C GLY A 143 -15.61 -22.12 27.45
N HIS A 144 -14.49 -21.48 27.07
CA HIS A 144 -14.02 -20.26 27.73
C HIS A 144 -14.70 -18.99 27.18
N ALA A 145 -15.04 -18.07 28.08
CA ALA A 145 -15.79 -16.86 27.76
C ALA A 145 -15.03 -15.85 26.88
N ASP A 146 -13.70 -15.93 26.80
CA ASP A 146 -12.85 -15.06 25.96
C ASP A 146 -12.66 -15.60 24.53
N VAL A 147 -13.16 -16.80 24.23
CA VAL A 147 -13.18 -17.39 22.88
C VAL A 147 -14.45 -16.93 22.16
N LEU A 148 -14.33 -15.80 21.47
CA LEU A 148 -15.46 -15.12 20.80
C LEU A 148 -15.58 -15.45 19.31
N GLY A 149 -14.62 -16.17 18.75
CA GLY A 149 -14.60 -16.56 17.35
C GLY A 149 -15.35 -17.86 17.06
N THR A 150 -15.48 -18.17 15.77
CA THR A 150 -16.16 -19.39 15.31
C THR A 150 -15.59 -19.90 13.99
N TRP A 151 -16.05 -21.06 13.54
CA TRP A 151 -15.82 -21.47 12.16
C TRP A 151 -16.50 -20.50 11.18
N ASN A 152 -15.72 -19.92 10.28
CA ASN A 152 -16.22 -19.08 9.20
C ASN A 152 -15.98 -19.79 7.86
N ASP A 153 -17.06 -20.11 7.15
CA ASP A 153 -16.97 -20.57 5.76
C ASP A 153 -16.32 -19.50 4.87
N VAL A 154 -15.84 -19.89 3.70
CA VAL A 154 -15.35 -18.91 2.73
C VAL A 154 -16.50 -17.98 2.32
N LEU A 155 -16.33 -16.66 2.45
CA LEU A 155 -17.32 -15.70 1.93
C LEU A 155 -17.35 -15.80 0.39
N ARG A 156 -18.43 -16.37 -0.16
CA ARG A 156 -18.58 -16.66 -1.59
C ARG A 156 -19.09 -15.43 -2.32
N GLN A 157 -18.98 -15.44 -3.66
CA GLN A 157 -19.54 -14.36 -4.47
C GLN A 157 -21.06 -14.28 -4.35
N GLY A 158 -21.75 -15.42 -4.22
CA GLY A 158 -23.21 -15.43 -4.01
C GLY A 158 -23.67 -14.68 -2.75
N ASP A 159 -22.81 -14.60 -1.73
CA ASP A 159 -23.12 -13.92 -0.47
C ASP A 159 -22.92 -12.40 -0.56
N CYS A 160 -21.96 -11.96 -1.38
CA CYS A 160 -21.52 -10.55 -1.42
C CYS A 160 -21.65 -9.88 -2.79
N ALA A 161 -22.27 -10.51 -3.78
CA ALA A 161 -22.51 -9.92 -5.09
C ALA A 161 -23.29 -8.60 -4.97
N VAL A 162 -23.00 -7.68 -5.87
CA VAL A 162 -23.64 -6.38 -5.94
C VAL A 162 -24.82 -6.45 -6.91
N ASP A 163 -26.00 -6.26 -6.36
CA ASP A 163 -27.17 -5.79 -7.09
C ASP A 163 -27.22 -4.27 -6.95
N TRP A 164 -27.28 -3.55 -8.06
CA TRP A 164 -27.32 -2.09 -8.04
C TRP A 164 -28.58 -1.51 -7.40
N ALA A 165 -29.65 -2.30 -7.24
CA ALA A 165 -30.83 -1.90 -6.49
C ALA A 165 -30.57 -1.75 -4.99
N LEU A 166 -29.44 -2.27 -4.47
CA LEU A 166 -29.04 -2.07 -3.08
C LEU A 166 -28.69 -0.61 -2.79
N PRO A 167 -28.91 -0.13 -1.55
CA PRO A 167 -28.43 1.18 -1.12
C PRO A 167 -26.92 1.33 -1.36
N ALA A 168 -26.49 2.53 -1.75
CA ALA A 168 -25.07 2.81 -2.05
C ALA A 168 -24.13 2.44 -0.89
N GLU A 169 -24.54 2.67 0.36
CA GLU A 169 -23.77 2.30 1.55
C GLU A 169 -23.53 0.78 1.63
N GLU A 170 -24.56 -0.02 1.36
CA GLU A 170 -24.45 -1.48 1.37
C GLU A 170 -23.48 -1.99 0.29
N ILE A 171 -23.52 -1.40 -0.90
CA ILE A 171 -22.58 -1.71 -1.98
C ILE A 171 -21.14 -1.41 -1.55
N VAL A 172 -20.91 -0.26 -0.90
CA VAL A 172 -19.59 0.14 -0.39
C VAL A 172 -19.09 -0.87 0.66
N TRP A 173 -19.92 -1.30 1.60
CA TRP A 173 -19.54 -2.30 2.61
C TRP A 173 -19.22 -3.67 2.01
N ARG A 174 -20.03 -4.15 1.06
CA ARG A 174 -19.78 -5.41 0.34
C ARG A 174 -18.44 -5.36 -0.40
N ALA A 175 -18.20 -4.28 -1.13
CA ALA A 175 -16.95 -4.08 -1.84
C ALA A 175 -15.77 -4.01 -0.87
N ALA A 176 -15.86 -3.21 0.20
CA ALA A 176 -14.79 -3.05 1.20
C ALA A 176 -14.39 -4.37 1.84
N ALA A 177 -15.34 -5.25 2.18
CA ALA A 177 -15.08 -6.57 2.75
C ALA A 177 -14.24 -7.50 1.84
N ARG A 178 -14.19 -7.20 0.54
CA ARG A 178 -13.55 -8.02 -0.50
C ARG A 178 -12.49 -7.27 -1.30
N ASP A 179 -12.25 -6.01 -0.96
CA ASP A 179 -11.30 -5.16 -1.64
C ASP A 179 -9.85 -5.62 -1.35
N GLY A 180 -8.98 -5.45 -2.33
CA GLY A 180 -7.69 -6.13 -2.43
C GLY A 180 -7.82 -7.44 -3.19
N ALA A 181 -8.49 -8.41 -2.59
CA ALA A 181 -8.87 -9.67 -3.24
C ALA A 181 -9.99 -10.37 -2.46
N PRO A 182 -10.94 -11.02 -3.16
CA PRO A 182 -11.02 -11.22 -4.61
C PRO A 182 -11.86 -10.18 -5.37
N GLY A 183 -12.43 -9.18 -4.71
CA GLY A 183 -13.46 -8.26 -5.23
C GLY A 183 -14.86 -8.83 -5.12
N VAL A 184 -15.87 -7.98 -5.35
CA VAL A 184 -17.29 -8.39 -5.43
C VAL A 184 -17.75 -8.42 -6.88
N THR A 185 -18.50 -9.45 -7.25
CA THR A 185 -19.11 -9.54 -8.57
C THR A 185 -20.23 -8.51 -8.72
N ALA A 186 -20.30 -7.85 -9.88
CA ALA A 186 -21.35 -6.93 -10.29
C ALA A 186 -21.57 -7.03 -11.81
N GLU A 187 -22.75 -6.65 -12.29
CA GLU A 187 -22.98 -6.45 -13.73
C GLU A 187 -22.74 -4.99 -14.10
N LEU A 188 -21.82 -4.72 -15.02
CA LEU A 188 -21.60 -3.37 -15.57
C LEU A 188 -21.63 -3.43 -17.08
N ALA A 189 -22.39 -2.52 -17.71
CA ALA A 189 -22.53 -2.47 -19.18
C ALA A 189 -22.82 -3.84 -19.81
N GLY A 190 -23.69 -4.65 -19.17
CA GLY A 190 -24.07 -6.00 -19.62
C GLY A 190 -23.00 -7.09 -19.42
N ARG A 191 -21.93 -6.81 -18.67
CA ARG A 191 -20.80 -7.73 -18.45
C ARG A 191 -20.65 -8.03 -16.97
N GLN A 192 -20.43 -9.30 -16.63
CA GLN A 192 -20.12 -9.75 -15.28
C GLN A 192 -18.66 -9.46 -14.96
N VAL A 193 -18.42 -8.62 -13.95
CA VAL A 193 -17.08 -8.17 -13.56
C VAL A 193 -16.91 -8.21 -12.04
N ARG A 194 -15.67 -8.07 -11.56
CA ARG A 194 -15.39 -7.78 -10.16
C ARG A 194 -14.99 -6.32 -9.98
N ILE A 195 -15.59 -5.65 -9.01
CA ILE A 195 -15.30 -4.25 -8.70
C ILE A 195 -14.46 -4.10 -7.42
N PHE A 196 -13.67 -3.04 -7.38
CA PHE A 196 -12.77 -2.67 -6.28
C PHE A 196 -12.69 -1.14 -6.16
N ASP A 197 -12.15 -0.67 -5.04
CA ASP A 197 -11.96 0.74 -4.74
C ASP A 197 -13.29 1.49 -4.88
N VAL A 198 -14.30 0.98 -4.16
CA VAL A 198 -15.67 1.47 -4.23
C VAL A 198 -15.91 2.44 -3.09
N HIS A 199 -16.35 3.65 -3.42
CA HIS A 199 -16.54 4.73 -2.47
C HIS A 199 -17.93 5.37 -2.63
N PRO A 200 -18.48 6.00 -1.57
CA PRO A 200 -19.72 6.76 -1.69
C PRO A 200 -19.64 7.84 -2.78
N ALA A 201 -20.74 8.13 -3.46
CA ALA A 201 -20.84 9.28 -4.35
C ALA A 201 -22.09 10.10 -4.03
N GLY A 202 -22.23 11.28 -4.66
CA GLY A 202 -23.37 12.16 -4.44
C GLY A 202 -24.70 11.56 -4.94
N PRO A 203 -25.85 12.23 -4.72
CA PRO A 203 -27.13 11.77 -5.24
C PRO A 203 -27.22 11.90 -6.77
N THR A 204 -28.08 11.10 -7.38
CA THR A 204 -28.33 11.06 -8.82
C THR A 204 -29.81 10.80 -9.11
N ARG A 205 -30.28 11.11 -10.32
CA ARG A 205 -31.65 10.80 -10.79
C ARG A 205 -31.71 9.64 -11.78
N PHE A 206 -30.57 9.03 -12.08
CA PHE A 206 -30.46 7.92 -13.00
C PHE A 206 -30.82 6.59 -12.34
N ASP A 207 -31.29 5.65 -13.15
CA ASP A 207 -31.66 4.31 -12.68
C ASP A 207 -30.45 3.50 -12.18
N PRO A 208 -30.64 2.62 -11.19
CA PRO A 208 -29.58 1.76 -10.67
C PRO A 208 -28.81 1.00 -11.75
N GLY A 209 -27.48 0.91 -11.59
CA GLY A 209 -26.57 0.23 -12.52
C GLY A 209 -26.14 1.07 -13.71
N ARG A 210 -26.77 2.23 -13.93
CA ARG A 210 -26.35 3.17 -14.96
C ARG A 210 -25.04 3.86 -14.57
N VAL A 211 -24.10 3.91 -15.51
CA VAL A 211 -22.89 4.74 -15.38
C VAL A 211 -23.26 6.18 -15.74
N VAL A 212 -23.00 7.12 -14.82
CA VAL A 212 -23.53 8.49 -14.88
C VAL A 212 -22.46 9.57 -14.99
N GLY A 213 -21.20 9.18 -14.93
CA GLY A 213 -20.06 10.07 -14.97
C GLY A 213 -18.76 9.33 -14.69
N TRP A 214 -17.66 10.05 -14.77
CA TRP A 214 -16.33 9.52 -14.54
C TRP A 214 -15.39 10.58 -13.99
N MET A 215 -14.32 10.16 -13.34
CA MET A 215 -13.25 11.05 -12.90
C MET A 215 -12.00 10.88 -13.76
N LEU A 216 -11.28 11.98 -13.94
CA LEU A 216 -10.04 11.98 -14.71
C LEU A 216 -9.02 10.95 -14.20
N ASP A 217 -9.01 10.65 -12.91
CA ASP A 217 -8.07 9.76 -12.23
C ASP A 217 -8.38 8.26 -12.35
N GLY A 218 -9.49 7.87 -12.99
CA GLY A 218 -9.73 6.48 -13.38
C GLY A 218 -11.06 5.86 -12.93
N ALA A 219 -11.82 6.54 -12.06
CA ALA A 219 -13.05 6.01 -11.50
C ALA A 219 -14.29 6.33 -12.36
N ILE A 220 -15.28 5.44 -12.32
CA ILE A 220 -16.62 5.66 -12.88
C ILE A 220 -17.64 5.85 -11.76
N ARG A 221 -18.70 6.62 -12.01
CA ARG A 221 -19.82 6.78 -11.09
C ARG A 221 -21.00 5.93 -11.54
N VAL A 222 -21.54 5.13 -10.63
CA VAL A 222 -22.65 4.22 -10.91
C VAL A 222 -23.81 4.52 -9.98
N ALA A 223 -25.00 4.73 -10.55
CA ALA A 223 -26.23 4.93 -9.77
C ALA A 223 -26.61 3.67 -8.99
N ALA A 224 -27.13 3.84 -7.77
CA ALA A 224 -27.43 2.75 -6.86
C ALA A 224 -28.64 3.05 -5.96
N GLY A 225 -29.40 2.02 -5.63
CA GLY A 225 -30.44 2.07 -4.61
C GLY A 225 -31.84 2.50 -5.06
N PRO A 226 -32.82 2.40 -4.15
CA PRO A 226 -34.17 2.90 -4.39
C PRO A 226 -34.20 4.42 -4.50
N ALA A 227 -35.28 4.96 -5.09
CA ALA A 227 -35.51 6.40 -5.17
C ALA A 227 -36.05 6.91 -3.85
N ASP A 228 -35.50 8.04 -3.43
CA ASP A 228 -36.04 8.89 -2.37
C ASP A 228 -37.29 9.62 -2.88
N GLY A 229 -38.03 10.24 -1.95
CA GLY A 229 -39.31 10.91 -2.25
C GLY A 229 -39.21 12.07 -3.25
N ASP A 230 -38.00 12.62 -3.47
CA ASP A 230 -37.73 13.67 -4.45
C ASP A 230 -37.28 13.13 -5.83
N GLY A 231 -37.25 11.80 -6.00
CA GLY A 231 -36.81 11.10 -7.21
C GLY A 231 -35.29 11.00 -7.38
N THR A 232 -34.50 11.37 -6.37
CA THR A 232 -33.05 11.10 -6.35
C THR A 232 -32.75 9.72 -5.74
N ARG A 233 -31.53 9.24 -5.95
CA ARG A 233 -31.00 7.94 -5.50
C ARG A 233 -29.55 8.11 -5.09
N GLY A 234 -29.01 7.13 -4.37
CA GLY A 234 -27.58 7.03 -4.11
C GLY A 234 -26.77 6.76 -5.37
N SER A 235 -25.44 6.91 -5.26
CA SER A 235 -24.51 6.39 -6.26
C SER A 235 -23.16 6.08 -5.60
N VAL A 236 -22.31 5.34 -6.30
CA VAL A 236 -20.95 5.01 -5.85
C VAL A 236 -19.92 5.33 -6.92
N TRP A 237 -18.71 5.64 -6.49
CA TRP A 237 -17.52 5.61 -7.33
C TRP A 237 -16.99 4.18 -7.37
N VAL A 238 -16.54 3.72 -8.54
CA VAL A 238 -15.83 2.46 -8.73
C VAL A 238 -14.48 2.78 -9.37
N GLY A 239 -13.39 2.58 -8.62
CA GLY A 239 -12.04 2.89 -9.10
C GLY A 239 -11.48 1.86 -10.06
N PHE A 240 -11.71 0.56 -9.79
CA PHE A 240 -11.13 -0.53 -10.57
C PHE A 240 -12.11 -1.65 -10.88
N VAL A 241 -11.94 -2.24 -12.06
CA VAL A 241 -12.72 -3.37 -12.56
C VAL A 241 -11.78 -4.50 -12.97
N LYS A 242 -12.17 -5.74 -12.70
CA LYS A 242 -11.52 -6.95 -13.20
C LYS A 242 -12.58 -7.85 -13.83
N GLU A 243 -12.59 -7.93 -15.14
CA GLU A 243 -13.42 -8.88 -15.88
C GLU A 243 -12.68 -10.21 -16.06
N THR A 244 -11.50 -10.17 -16.66
CA THR A 244 -10.61 -11.33 -16.82
C THR A 244 -9.18 -10.93 -16.45
N GLY A 245 -8.39 -11.89 -15.93
CA GLY A 245 -6.97 -11.67 -15.64
C GLY A 245 -6.69 -10.72 -14.47
N PHE A 246 -6.66 -9.42 -14.72
CA PHE A 246 -6.11 -8.40 -13.81
C PHE A 246 -7.04 -7.18 -13.63
N LYS A 247 -6.77 -6.36 -12.60
CA LYS A 247 -7.54 -5.14 -12.32
C LYS A 247 -7.12 -4.01 -13.26
N GLN A 248 -8.08 -3.33 -13.86
CA GLN A 248 -7.90 -2.13 -14.68
C GLN A 248 -8.63 -0.94 -14.05
N PRO A 249 -8.16 0.30 -14.22
CA PRO A 249 -8.97 1.47 -13.90
C PRO A 249 -10.32 1.38 -14.59
N ALA A 250 -11.41 1.73 -13.90
CA ALA A 250 -12.76 1.51 -14.42
C ALA A 250 -13.03 2.29 -15.72
N THR A 251 -12.49 3.51 -15.86
CA THR A 251 -12.59 4.30 -17.10
C THR A 251 -11.81 3.69 -18.27
N TRP A 252 -10.76 2.92 -17.98
CA TRP A 252 -9.98 2.22 -19.00
C TRP A 252 -10.66 0.93 -19.47
N TRP A 253 -11.41 0.30 -18.58
CA TRP A 253 -12.23 -0.84 -18.97
C TRP A 253 -13.45 -0.41 -19.79
N LEU A 254 -14.04 0.77 -19.50
CA LEU A 254 -15.20 1.34 -20.20
C LEU A 254 -14.88 2.43 -21.25
N ARG A 255 -13.64 2.54 -21.74
CA ARG A 255 -13.14 3.67 -22.59
C ARG A 255 -14.22 4.28 -23.50
N ASP A 256 -14.72 3.49 -24.43
CA ASP A 256 -15.67 3.92 -25.47
C ASP A 256 -17.01 4.40 -24.89
N ALA A 257 -17.43 3.84 -23.75
CA ALA A 257 -18.70 4.17 -23.11
C ALA A 257 -18.65 5.42 -22.21
N VAL A 258 -17.46 5.79 -21.70
CA VAL A 258 -17.32 6.95 -20.80
C VAL A 258 -16.99 8.26 -21.51
N GLU A 259 -16.49 8.22 -22.75
CA GLU A 259 -16.13 9.43 -23.51
C GLU A 259 -17.31 10.39 -23.72
N HIS A 260 -18.53 9.86 -23.80
CA HIS A 260 -19.76 10.65 -23.95
C HIS A 260 -20.37 11.11 -22.62
N LEU A 261 -19.81 10.70 -21.49
CA LEU A 261 -20.30 11.06 -20.16
C LEU A 261 -19.55 12.29 -19.61
N PRO A 262 -20.19 13.10 -18.76
CA PRO A 262 -19.53 14.24 -18.15
C PRO A 262 -18.40 13.79 -17.23
N ALA A 263 -17.22 14.39 -17.42
CA ALA A 263 -16.15 14.33 -16.44
C ALA A 263 -16.58 15.07 -15.17
N GLN A 264 -16.40 14.44 -14.02
CA GLN A 264 -16.76 14.96 -12.71
C GLN A 264 -15.51 15.02 -11.84
N GLN A 265 -15.56 15.87 -10.82
CA GLN A 265 -14.62 15.81 -9.71
C GLN A 265 -15.37 15.27 -8.51
N GLY A 266 -14.80 14.26 -7.88
CA GLY A 266 -15.24 13.88 -6.54
C GLY A 266 -14.84 14.96 -5.54
N ASN A 267 -15.38 14.83 -4.34
CA ASN A 267 -15.04 15.68 -3.19
C ASN A 267 -14.47 14.79 -2.06
N PRO A 268 -13.89 15.38 -1.01
CA PRO A 268 -13.31 14.61 0.10
C PRO A 268 -14.29 13.67 0.81
N VAL A 269 -15.61 13.89 0.67
CA VAL A 269 -16.67 13.07 1.27
C VAL A 269 -17.09 11.90 0.37
N SER A 270 -16.91 12.02 -0.95
CA SER A 270 -17.30 11.01 -1.94
C SER A 270 -16.10 10.16 -2.37
N TYR A 271 -15.12 10.75 -3.04
CA TYR A 271 -13.84 10.11 -3.36
C TYR A 271 -12.94 11.13 -4.05
N ARG A 272 -11.75 11.41 -3.50
CA ARG A 272 -10.75 12.25 -4.18
C ARG A 272 -9.34 11.81 -3.76
N PRO A 273 -8.59 11.11 -4.62
CA PRO A 273 -7.33 10.50 -4.23
C PRO A 273 -6.18 11.52 -4.12
N VAL A 274 -6.35 12.75 -4.65
CA VAL A 274 -5.43 13.86 -4.43
C VAL A 274 -6.15 15.04 -3.77
N THR A 275 -5.82 15.34 -2.52
CA THR A 275 -6.41 16.45 -1.75
C THR A 275 -5.34 17.36 -1.16
N THR A 276 -5.75 18.59 -0.83
CA THR A 276 -4.91 19.55 -0.11
C THR A 276 -5.66 20.08 1.09
N ARG A 277 -5.04 20.00 2.27
CA ARG A 277 -5.52 20.66 3.50
C ARG A 277 -4.51 21.74 3.89
N ARG A 278 -4.95 22.99 3.99
CA ARG A 278 -4.13 24.11 4.47
C ARG A 278 -4.30 24.26 5.97
N LEU A 279 -3.19 24.29 6.69
CA LEU A 279 -3.10 24.48 8.14
C LEU A 279 -2.08 25.59 8.39
N GLY A 280 -2.57 26.83 8.49
CA GLY A 280 -1.70 28.02 8.57
C GLY A 280 -0.71 28.06 7.39
N PRO A 281 0.62 28.13 7.66
CA PRO A 281 1.65 28.17 6.63
C PRO A 281 2.00 26.81 6.02
N VAL A 282 1.30 25.73 6.41
CA VAL A 282 1.56 24.36 5.94
C VAL A 282 0.45 23.91 5.00
N ALA A 283 0.81 23.43 3.82
CA ALA A 283 -0.09 22.74 2.91
C ALA A 283 0.18 21.23 2.93
N VAL A 284 -0.76 20.45 3.47
CA VAL A 284 -0.70 18.99 3.44
C VAL A 284 -1.36 18.48 2.17
N VAL A 285 -0.55 18.02 1.23
CA VAL A 285 -0.96 17.36 -0.02
C VAL A 285 -1.01 15.85 0.21
N THR A 286 -2.21 15.29 0.21
CA THR A 286 -2.42 13.84 0.32
C THR A 286 -2.58 13.24 -1.06
N ALA A 287 -1.72 12.27 -1.40
CA ALA A 287 -1.68 11.53 -2.65
C ALA A 287 -1.97 10.03 -2.38
N ALA A 288 -3.24 9.69 -2.23
CA ALA A 288 -3.72 8.37 -1.86
C ALA A 288 -4.10 7.50 -3.07
N ALA A 289 -3.10 7.13 -3.88
CA ALA A 289 -3.33 6.21 -5.00
C ALA A 289 -3.66 4.79 -4.51
N TYR A 290 -4.66 4.13 -5.10
CA TYR A 290 -4.99 2.74 -4.80
C TYR A 290 -3.76 1.83 -4.99
N ASN A 291 -3.44 1.02 -3.97
CA ASN A 291 -2.20 0.22 -3.86
C ASN A 291 -0.88 1.00 -4.00
N GLY A 292 -0.90 2.33 -3.86
CA GLY A 292 0.26 3.19 -4.11
C GLY A 292 0.75 3.19 -5.56
N ALA A 293 -0.05 2.74 -6.52
CA ALA A 293 0.34 2.62 -7.92
C ALA A 293 0.05 3.91 -8.69
N TRP A 294 1.08 4.74 -8.91
CA TRP A 294 0.90 6.09 -9.45
C TRP A 294 0.86 6.06 -10.98
N SER A 295 -0.32 6.29 -11.56
CA SER A 295 -0.49 6.41 -13.01
C SER A 295 0.04 7.75 -13.54
N THR A 296 0.30 7.85 -14.84
CA THR A 296 0.73 9.11 -15.49
C THR A 296 -0.15 10.29 -15.08
N ARG A 297 -1.47 10.12 -15.09
CA ARG A 297 -2.42 11.20 -14.78
C ARG A 297 -2.46 11.54 -13.29
N PHE A 298 -2.34 10.53 -12.43
CA PHE A 298 -2.25 10.72 -10.99
C PHE A 298 -1.00 11.55 -10.64
N CYS A 299 0.17 11.18 -11.19
CA CYS A 299 1.40 11.94 -10.99
C CYS A 299 1.27 13.40 -11.44
N ARG A 300 0.71 13.66 -12.62
CA ARG A 300 0.46 15.03 -13.11
C ARG A 300 -0.44 15.83 -12.17
N THR A 301 -1.46 15.18 -11.60
CA THR A 301 -2.36 15.81 -10.63
C THR A 301 -1.62 16.15 -9.34
N VAL A 302 -0.76 15.25 -8.85
CA VAL A 302 0.09 15.50 -7.68
C VAL A 302 1.08 16.64 -7.95
N ALA A 303 1.80 16.62 -9.07
CA ALA A 303 2.76 17.66 -9.45
C ALA A 303 2.10 19.05 -9.55
N ALA A 304 0.94 19.13 -10.21
CA ALA A 304 0.16 20.36 -10.30
C ALA A 304 -0.32 20.83 -8.92
N THR A 305 -0.72 19.90 -8.05
CA THR A 305 -1.20 20.22 -6.70
C THR A 305 -0.08 20.73 -5.79
N VAL A 306 1.10 20.08 -5.83
CA VAL A 306 2.31 20.54 -5.12
C VAL A 306 2.73 21.92 -5.61
N THR A 307 2.79 22.11 -6.94
CA THR A 307 3.14 23.41 -7.55
C THR A 307 2.15 24.50 -7.13
N ALA A 308 0.85 24.22 -7.19
CA ALA A 308 -0.19 25.17 -6.82
C ALA A 308 -0.17 25.51 -5.32
N ALA A 309 0.17 24.54 -4.46
CA ALA A 309 0.34 24.77 -3.02
C ALA A 309 1.56 25.66 -2.75
N ALA A 310 2.71 25.36 -3.36
CA ALA A 310 3.95 26.12 -3.17
C ALA A 310 3.90 27.55 -3.72
N ARG A 311 3.06 27.84 -4.71
CA ARG A 311 2.90 29.20 -5.27
C ARG A 311 2.07 30.15 -4.40
N ARG A 312 1.45 29.66 -3.33
CA ARG A 312 0.65 30.48 -2.43
C ARG A 312 1.59 31.27 -1.51
N PRO A 313 1.53 32.61 -1.48
CA PRO A 313 2.45 33.42 -0.68
C PRO A 313 2.43 33.11 0.82
N GLU A 314 1.29 32.61 1.33
CA GLU A 314 1.14 32.24 2.74
C GLU A 314 1.72 30.85 3.08
N ILE A 315 2.13 30.05 2.10
CA ILE A 315 2.62 28.69 2.33
C ILE A 315 4.14 28.68 2.40
N GLU A 316 4.66 28.20 3.52
CA GLU A 316 6.09 28.05 3.77
C GLU A 316 6.53 26.59 3.74
N VAL A 317 5.61 25.64 3.95
CA VAL A 317 5.90 24.20 3.93
C VAL A 317 4.83 23.45 3.15
N VAL A 318 5.26 22.56 2.26
CA VAL A 318 4.41 21.55 1.63
C VAL A 318 4.75 20.19 2.23
N VAL A 319 3.75 19.50 2.78
CA VAL A 319 3.87 18.10 3.21
C VAL A 319 3.22 17.22 2.15
N LEU A 320 3.98 16.32 1.52
CA LEU A 320 3.46 15.28 0.63
C LEU A 320 3.32 13.96 1.41
N ARG A 321 2.14 13.35 1.40
CA ARG A 321 1.86 12.09 2.12
C ARG A 321 1.00 11.12 1.29
N GLY A 322 0.99 9.83 1.66
CA GLY A 322 0.17 8.79 1.03
C GLY A 322 -1.27 8.74 1.51
N GLY A 323 -1.59 9.33 2.66
CA GLY A 323 -2.93 9.30 3.27
C GLY A 323 -3.13 8.17 4.26
N GLY A 324 -2.05 7.46 4.61
CA GLY A 324 -1.99 6.46 5.68
C GLY A 324 -2.64 5.14 5.33
N ALA A 325 -3.84 5.17 4.75
CA ALA A 325 -4.63 3.99 4.39
C ALA A 325 -4.08 3.20 3.20
N VAL A 326 -3.18 3.80 2.43
CA VAL A 326 -2.51 3.21 1.27
C VAL A 326 -1.02 3.46 1.37
N PRO A 327 -0.18 2.70 0.63
CA PRO A 327 1.23 3.00 0.51
C PRO A 327 1.46 4.46 0.05
N PHE A 328 2.52 5.11 0.55
CA PHE A 328 2.95 6.44 0.08
C PHE A 328 3.12 6.44 -1.44
N GLY A 329 3.80 5.43 -1.95
CA GLY A 329 3.95 5.19 -3.38
C GLY A 329 4.76 3.93 -3.63
N ASN A 330 4.38 3.19 -4.67
CA ASN A 330 5.07 2.00 -5.17
C ASN A 330 5.66 2.25 -6.58
N GLY A 331 5.76 3.52 -6.99
CA GLY A 331 6.21 3.93 -8.31
C GLY A 331 5.12 3.86 -9.37
N VAL A 332 5.53 3.57 -10.61
CA VAL A 332 4.64 3.56 -11.78
C VAL A 332 3.48 2.58 -11.64
N ASN A 333 2.36 2.87 -12.29
CA ASN A 333 1.21 1.97 -12.27
C ASN A 333 1.34 0.85 -13.32
N LEU A 334 1.90 -0.29 -12.89
CA LEU A 334 2.16 -1.43 -13.76
C LEU A 334 0.89 -2.02 -14.41
N ASN A 335 -0.25 -2.01 -13.73
CA ASN A 335 -1.51 -2.47 -14.31
C ASN A 335 -1.99 -1.53 -15.43
N HIS A 336 -1.85 -0.23 -15.23
CA HIS A 336 -2.17 0.79 -16.22
C HIS A 336 -1.23 0.68 -17.43
N ILE A 337 0.08 0.55 -17.19
CA ILE A 337 1.08 0.33 -18.25
C ILE A 337 0.75 -0.93 -19.07
N TYR A 338 0.41 -2.04 -18.41
CA TYR A 338 0.07 -3.29 -19.10
C TYR A 338 -1.24 -3.21 -19.90
N ALA A 339 -2.19 -2.38 -19.48
CA ALA A 339 -3.46 -2.16 -20.17
C ALA A 339 -3.41 -1.02 -21.22
N ALA A 340 -2.24 -0.44 -21.48
CA ALA A 340 -2.09 0.72 -22.34
C ALA A 340 -2.41 0.37 -23.81
N PRO A 341 -3.33 1.09 -24.46
CA PRO A 341 -3.79 0.76 -25.81
C PRO A 341 -2.75 1.09 -26.88
N ASP A 342 -1.86 2.03 -26.57
CA ASP A 342 -0.79 2.51 -27.45
C ASP A 342 0.57 1.86 -27.15
N GLY A 343 0.59 0.88 -26.25
CA GLY A 343 1.74 0.02 -25.96
C GLY A 343 2.36 0.23 -24.57
N VAL A 344 2.87 -0.87 -24.02
CA VAL A 344 3.52 -0.93 -22.70
C VAL A 344 4.67 0.06 -22.58
N GLU A 345 5.54 0.11 -23.59
CA GLU A 345 6.74 0.95 -23.57
C GLU A 345 6.37 2.44 -23.55
N GLN A 346 5.42 2.85 -24.40
CA GLN A 346 4.98 4.24 -24.51
C GLN A 346 4.38 4.74 -23.20
N GLU A 347 3.49 3.96 -22.57
CA GLU A 347 2.90 4.35 -21.29
C GLU A 347 3.91 4.29 -20.13
N ALA A 348 4.80 3.29 -20.09
CA ALA A 348 5.86 3.25 -19.07
C ALA A 348 6.75 4.49 -19.12
N ARG A 349 7.12 4.91 -20.34
CA ARG A 349 7.88 6.14 -20.60
C ARG A 349 7.17 7.40 -20.15
N ARG A 350 5.87 7.52 -20.43
CA ARG A 350 5.05 8.65 -19.94
C ARG A 350 4.94 8.65 -18.43
N ASN A 351 4.74 7.47 -17.83
CA ASN A 351 4.51 7.35 -16.40
C ASN A 351 5.76 7.70 -15.60
N ILE A 352 6.96 7.23 -16.01
CA ILE A 352 8.19 7.58 -15.30
C ILE A 352 8.49 9.09 -15.37
N ARG A 353 8.28 9.70 -16.55
CA ARG A 353 8.43 11.14 -16.73
C ARG A 353 7.46 11.91 -15.84
N ALA A 354 6.22 11.44 -15.72
CA ALA A 354 5.24 12.05 -14.84
C ALA A 354 5.62 11.93 -13.35
N ILE A 355 6.29 10.85 -12.91
CA ILE A 355 6.84 10.78 -11.54
C ILE A 355 7.98 11.80 -11.39
N ASN A 356 8.87 11.93 -12.39
CA ASN A 356 9.91 12.96 -12.39
C ASN A 356 9.33 14.38 -12.39
N ASP A 357 8.14 14.62 -12.96
CA ASP A 357 7.44 15.90 -12.86
C ASP A 357 7.06 16.22 -11.40
N VAL A 358 6.70 15.21 -10.59
CA VAL A 358 6.44 15.39 -9.15
C VAL A 358 7.73 15.74 -8.42
N ALA A 359 8.83 15.00 -8.67
CA ALA A 359 10.13 15.31 -8.10
C ALA A 359 10.60 16.73 -8.48
N THR A 360 10.40 17.12 -9.74
CA THR A 360 10.73 18.47 -10.24
C THR A 360 9.89 19.54 -9.54
N ALA A 361 8.59 19.30 -9.34
CA ALA A 361 7.74 20.22 -8.57
C ALA A 361 8.23 20.38 -7.11
N MET A 362 8.72 19.29 -6.49
CA MET A 362 9.32 19.34 -5.16
C MET A 362 10.62 20.15 -5.15
N PHE A 363 11.54 19.92 -6.10
CA PHE A 363 12.77 20.71 -6.20
C PHE A 363 12.51 22.19 -6.50
N GLN A 364 11.51 22.49 -7.33
CA GLN A 364 11.15 23.87 -7.62
C GLN A 364 10.59 24.58 -6.40
N ALA A 365 9.67 23.95 -5.65
CA ALA A 365 9.16 24.52 -4.40
C ALA A 365 10.30 24.90 -3.44
N ARG A 366 11.30 24.02 -3.32
CA ARG A 366 12.50 24.26 -2.50
C ARG A 366 13.32 25.45 -2.99
N ARG A 367 13.51 25.57 -4.30
CA ARG A 367 14.21 26.72 -4.92
C ARG A 367 13.47 28.04 -4.69
N ASP A 368 12.14 27.99 -4.68
CA ASP A 368 11.26 29.12 -4.39
C ASP A 368 11.18 29.44 -2.89
N GLY A 369 11.95 28.75 -2.06
CA GLY A 369 12.02 28.99 -0.62
C GLY A 369 10.92 28.31 0.18
N VAL A 370 10.17 27.36 -0.38
CA VAL A 370 9.14 26.54 0.29
C VAL A 370 9.71 25.16 0.61
N SER A 371 9.76 24.78 1.89
CA SER A 371 10.25 23.47 2.30
C SER A 371 9.27 22.37 1.93
N VAL A 372 9.80 21.22 1.55
CA VAL A 372 9.04 20.02 1.20
C VAL A 372 9.36 18.92 2.18
N ILE A 373 8.32 18.38 2.83
CA ILE A 373 8.42 17.21 3.71
C ILE A 373 7.71 16.03 3.04
N ALA A 374 8.39 14.91 2.88
CA ALA A 374 7.77 13.64 2.51
C ALA A 374 7.38 12.88 3.79
N LEU A 375 6.08 12.75 4.07
CA LEU A 375 5.56 11.94 5.17
C LEU A 375 5.18 10.54 4.65
N LEU A 376 6.02 9.55 4.94
CA LEU A 376 5.81 8.13 4.67
C LEU A 376 4.90 7.53 5.76
N ASP A 377 3.61 7.82 5.64
CA ASP A 377 2.54 7.31 6.50
C ASP A 377 1.98 5.95 6.07
N GLY A 378 2.35 5.50 4.88
CA GLY A 378 2.16 4.15 4.35
C GLY A 378 3.50 3.50 3.98
N ASP A 379 3.47 2.22 3.60
CA ASP A 379 4.64 1.56 3.00
C ASP A 379 5.08 2.29 1.71
N ALA A 380 6.32 2.11 1.28
CA ALA A 380 6.80 2.66 0.01
C ALA A 380 7.72 1.67 -0.72
N GLY A 381 7.69 1.71 -2.04
CA GLY A 381 8.51 0.83 -2.88
C GLY A 381 8.92 1.49 -4.19
N ALA A 382 10.04 1.00 -4.73
CA ALA A 382 10.57 1.42 -6.03
C ALA A 382 10.56 2.96 -6.17
N GLY A 383 10.02 3.50 -7.27
CA GLY A 383 9.97 4.93 -7.54
C GLY A 383 9.29 5.75 -6.45
N GLY A 384 8.31 5.21 -5.72
CA GLY A 384 7.70 5.93 -4.61
C GLY A 384 8.63 6.07 -3.40
N ALA A 385 9.45 5.06 -3.11
CA ALA A 385 10.47 5.17 -2.08
C ALA A 385 11.55 6.18 -2.49
N PHE A 386 12.05 6.13 -3.72
CA PHE A 386 13.07 7.08 -4.19
C PHE A 386 12.56 8.52 -4.32
N LEU A 387 11.31 8.72 -4.75
CA LEU A 387 10.69 10.04 -4.82
C LEU A 387 10.68 10.74 -3.45
N SER A 388 10.54 10.01 -2.35
CA SER A 388 10.61 10.59 -1.01
C SER A 388 11.93 11.32 -0.76
N LEU A 389 13.03 10.85 -1.36
CA LEU A 389 14.37 11.41 -1.18
C LEU A 389 14.57 12.76 -1.89
N CYS A 390 13.63 13.19 -2.72
CA CYS A 390 13.63 14.52 -3.36
C CYS A 390 13.19 15.65 -2.40
N ALA A 391 12.55 15.30 -1.28
CA ALA A 391 12.13 16.24 -0.24
C ALA A 391 13.32 16.82 0.54
N ASP A 392 13.10 17.92 1.28
CA ASP A 392 14.08 18.39 2.28
C ASP A 392 14.19 17.40 3.43
N VAL A 393 13.04 16.88 3.87
CA VAL A 393 12.92 16.02 5.04
C VAL A 393 12.04 14.82 4.70
N VAL A 394 12.50 13.64 5.05
CA VAL A 394 11.72 12.40 5.03
C VAL A 394 11.34 12.04 6.46
N VAL A 395 10.03 12.00 6.71
CA VAL A 395 9.46 11.56 7.99
C VAL A 395 8.75 10.24 7.74
N ALA A 396 8.98 9.22 8.57
CA ALA A 396 8.29 7.94 8.45
C ALA A 396 7.46 7.62 9.70
N VAL A 397 6.32 6.95 9.50
CA VAL A 397 5.56 6.36 10.60
C VAL A 397 6.18 5.00 10.96
N PRO A 398 6.43 4.72 12.25
CA PRO A 398 6.89 3.40 12.70
C PRO A 398 6.01 2.23 12.23
N GLY A 399 6.62 1.07 12.02
CA GLY A 399 5.95 -0.13 11.51
C GLY A 399 5.65 -0.14 10.00
N ARG A 400 6.01 0.93 9.27
CA ARG A 400 6.04 0.95 7.80
C ARG A 400 7.31 0.33 7.25
N THR A 401 7.20 -0.21 6.05
CA THR A 401 8.32 -0.88 5.36
C THR A 401 8.60 -0.23 4.01
N PHE A 402 9.88 -0.13 3.67
CA PHE A 402 10.39 0.58 2.51
C PHE A 402 11.28 -0.32 1.64
N ASN A 403 11.14 -0.20 0.31
CA ASN A 403 11.87 -1.00 -0.66
C ASN A 403 12.52 -0.11 -1.71
N TYR A 404 13.81 0.16 -1.54
CA TYR A 404 14.60 1.02 -2.43
C TYR A 404 15.33 0.18 -3.49
N HIS A 405 14.58 -0.54 -4.33
CA HIS A 405 15.15 -1.34 -5.39
C HIS A 405 14.19 -1.50 -6.57
N TYR A 406 14.77 -1.88 -7.71
CA TYR A 406 14.06 -2.08 -8.98
C TYR A 406 14.31 -3.46 -9.60
N THR A 407 15.28 -4.22 -9.08
CA THR A 407 15.77 -5.47 -9.67
C THR A 407 14.66 -6.51 -9.91
N GLY A 408 13.68 -6.59 -9.01
CA GLY A 408 12.53 -7.49 -9.14
C GLY A 408 11.59 -7.19 -10.33
N MET A 409 11.70 -6.02 -10.96
CA MET A 409 10.91 -5.64 -12.13
C MET A 409 11.72 -5.73 -13.42
N GLY A 410 12.40 -6.87 -13.64
CA GLY A 410 13.19 -7.09 -14.85
C GLY A 410 14.49 -6.27 -14.90
N GLY A 411 15.02 -5.87 -13.74
CA GLY A 411 16.28 -5.13 -13.68
C GLY A 411 16.20 -3.67 -14.10
N LEU A 412 15.02 -3.03 -13.97
CA LEU A 412 14.89 -1.58 -14.22
C LEU A 412 15.99 -0.82 -13.46
N SER A 413 16.57 0.18 -14.12
CA SER A 413 17.58 1.06 -13.51
C SER A 413 16.99 2.06 -12.51
N GLY A 414 15.75 2.49 -12.73
CA GLY A 414 15.09 3.53 -11.93
C GLY A 414 15.23 4.94 -12.50
N SER A 415 14.47 5.88 -11.95
CA SER A 415 14.70 7.31 -12.15
C SER A 415 14.40 8.07 -10.85
N GLU A 416 13.55 9.10 -10.87
CA GLU A 416 13.22 9.88 -9.67
C GLU A 416 14.44 10.61 -9.09
N PHE A 417 15.45 10.90 -9.93
CA PHE A 417 16.69 11.54 -9.54
C PHE A 417 17.46 10.74 -8.47
N HIS A 418 17.20 9.44 -8.35
CA HIS A 418 17.79 8.62 -7.29
C HIS A 418 19.32 8.56 -7.36
N THR A 419 19.92 8.65 -8.55
CA THR A 419 21.38 8.69 -8.71
C THR A 419 22.01 9.98 -8.18
N LEU A 420 21.19 11.00 -7.92
CA LEU A 420 21.58 12.28 -7.33
C LEU A 420 21.20 12.36 -5.84
N THR A 421 20.03 11.84 -5.46
CA THR A 421 19.49 11.99 -4.09
C THR A 421 19.95 10.88 -3.13
N LEU A 422 20.23 9.68 -3.62
CA LEU A 422 20.67 8.54 -2.79
C LEU A 422 22.12 8.67 -2.30
N PRO A 423 23.13 9.00 -3.13
CA PRO A 423 24.53 8.99 -2.69
C PRO A 423 24.83 9.88 -1.48
N PRO A 424 24.28 11.10 -1.37
CA PRO A 424 24.46 11.89 -0.18
C PRO A 424 23.87 11.21 1.08
N ARG A 425 22.75 10.49 0.95
CA ARG A 425 22.05 9.84 2.08
C ARG A 425 22.76 8.60 2.59
N LEU A 426 23.25 7.78 1.67
CA LEU A 426 23.98 6.56 1.97
C LEU A 426 25.32 6.63 1.27
N ALA A 427 26.33 7.25 1.90
CA ALA A 427 27.61 7.59 1.26
C ALA A 427 28.45 6.36 0.86
N ASP A 428 28.30 5.26 1.57
CA ASP A 428 28.99 3.99 1.29
C ASP A 428 28.44 3.31 0.02
N GLU A 429 29.29 3.13 -0.98
CA GLU A 429 28.93 2.52 -2.27
C GLU A 429 28.51 1.05 -2.15
N ALA A 430 29.20 0.27 -1.31
CA ALA A 430 28.88 -1.14 -1.14
C ALA A 430 27.48 -1.31 -0.51
N ARG A 431 27.14 -0.48 0.47
CA ARG A 431 25.81 -0.45 1.08
C ARG A 431 24.74 0.02 0.09
N ARG A 432 25.02 1.03 -0.73
CA ARG A 432 24.10 1.42 -1.83
C ARG A 432 23.87 0.28 -2.80
N ALA A 433 24.93 -0.39 -3.24
CA ALA A 433 24.81 -1.53 -4.15
C ALA A 433 23.98 -2.66 -3.51
N ALA A 434 24.22 -2.99 -2.24
CA ALA A 434 23.44 -3.98 -1.51
C ALA A 434 21.95 -3.58 -1.41
N LEU A 435 21.65 -2.33 -1.06
CA LEU A 435 20.29 -1.80 -1.01
C LEU A 435 19.56 -1.97 -2.35
N LEU A 436 20.24 -1.63 -3.45
CA LEU A 436 19.66 -1.65 -4.80
C LEU A 436 19.49 -3.06 -5.37
N HIS A 437 20.32 -4.04 -4.95
CA HIS A 437 20.39 -5.36 -5.58
C HIS A 437 19.87 -6.52 -4.72
N GLU A 438 20.03 -6.46 -3.39
CA GLU A 438 19.58 -7.56 -2.51
C GLU A 438 18.04 -7.62 -2.38
N CYS A 439 17.36 -6.52 -2.68
CA CYS A 439 15.89 -6.43 -2.64
C CYS A 439 15.28 -6.77 -1.28
N LEU A 440 16.02 -6.48 -0.20
CA LEU A 440 15.55 -6.65 1.17
C LEU A 440 14.75 -5.41 1.63
N PRO A 441 13.61 -5.59 2.32
CA PRO A 441 12.86 -4.48 2.86
C PRO A 441 13.53 -3.88 4.10
N PHE A 442 13.40 -2.57 4.26
CA PHE A 442 13.77 -1.85 5.48
C PHE A 442 12.53 -1.52 6.30
N SER A 443 12.61 -1.63 7.61
CA SER A 443 11.69 -0.93 8.51
C SER A 443 11.94 0.58 8.49
N ALA A 444 11.00 1.35 9.05
CA ALA A 444 11.19 2.78 9.23
C ALA A 444 12.42 3.10 10.09
N GLU A 445 12.67 2.28 11.11
CA GLU A 445 13.79 2.37 12.03
C GLU A 445 15.12 2.04 11.33
N GLN A 446 15.16 1.00 10.48
CA GLN A 446 16.34 0.70 9.63
C GLN A 446 16.63 1.84 8.67
N ALA A 447 15.60 2.32 7.98
CA ALA A 447 15.74 3.43 7.04
C ALA A 447 16.24 4.71 7.74
N GLN A 448 15.83 4.96 8.98
CA GLN A 448 16.34 6.08 9.77
C GLN A 448 17.82 5.89 10.13
N ARG A 449 18.19 4.70 10.65
CA ARG A 449 19.60 4.39 10.97
C ARG A 449 20.53 4.47 9.76
N GLN A 450 20.01 4.35 8.55
CA GLN A 450 20.77 4.52 7.31
C GLN A 450 20.67 5.89 6.64
N GLY A 451 19.95 6.85 7.22
CA GLY A 451 19.83 8.19 6.65
C GLY A 451 18.91 8.28 5.42
N LEU A 452 18.12 7.24 5.14
CA LEU A 452 17.05 7.26 4.15
C LEU A 452 15.80 7.97 4.69
N VAL A 453 15.58 7.87 6.00
CA VAL A 453 14.56 8.61 6.77
C VAL A 453 15.26 9.54 7.75
N ASP A 454 14.78 10.78 7.88
CA ASP A 454 15.38 11.78 8.76
C ASP A 454 14.77 11.74 10.16
N TYR A 455 13.45 11.54 10.25
CA TYR A 455 12.70 11.49 11.51
C TYR A 455 11.63 10.41 11.52
N LEU A 456 11.34 9.88 12.70
CA LEU A 456 10.17 9.03 12.94
C LEU A 456 9.06 9.84 13.59
N ALA A 457 7.83 9.63 13.12
CA ALA A 457 6.65 10.12 13.81
C ALA A 457 6.41 9.32 15.11
N PRO A 458 5.66 9.86 16.09
CA PRO A 458 5.24 9.09 17.25
C PRO A 458 4.46 7.84 16.85
N GLU A 459 4.68 6.75 17.58
CA GLU A 459 4.01 5.48 17.35
C GLU A 459 2.50 5.58 17.64
N GLY A 460 1.69 4.85 16.87
CA GLY A 460 0.29 4.62 17.21
C GLY A 460 -0.68 5.79 16.99
N LEU A 461 -0.24 6.92 16.41
CA LEU A 461 -1.12 8.05 16.14
C LEU A 461 -2.24 7.69 15.14
N ALA A 462 -3.47 8.14 15.46
CA ALA A 462 -4.57 8.11 14.51
C ALA A 462 -4.33 9.09 13.35
N ALA A 463 -5.08 8.96 12.26
CA ALA A 463 -4.85 9.77 11.05
C ALA A 463 -5.03 11.29 11.27
N SER A 464 -5.99 11.69 12.12
CA SER A 464 -6.17 13.09 12.54
C SER A 464 -4.96 13.59 13.31
N ASP A 465 -4.57 12.84 14.34
CA ASP A 465 -3.50 13.22 15.28
C ASP A 465 -2.15 13.25 14.57
N LEU A 466 -1.91 12.35 13.62
CA LEU A 466 -0.74 12.39 12.74
C LEU A 466 -0.72 13.65 11.87
N THR A 467 -1.88 14.12 11.41
CA THR A 467 -1.99 15.35 10.61
C THR A 467 -1.70 16.58 11.46
N ASP A 468 -2.19 16.61 12.69
CA ASP A 468 -1.94 17.72 13.62
C ASP A 468 -0.47 17.72 14.08
N TRP A 469 0.08 16.54 14.39
CA TRP A 469 1.48 16.39 14.73
C TRP A 469 2.42 16.81 13.59
N ILE A 470 2.17 16.37 12.35
CA ILE A 470 3.06 16.75 11.23
C ILE A 470 2.96 18.25 10.92
N HIS A 471 1.81 18.88 11.17
CA HIS A 471 1.66 20.32 11.09
C HIS A 471 2.53 21.03 12.14
N GLU A 472 2.45 20.62 13.40
CA GLU A 472 3.29 21.18 14.47
C GLU A 472 4.78 20.93 14.21
N PHE A 473 5.15 19.73 13.75
CA PHE A 473 6.51 19.40 13.34
C PHE A 473 7.00 20.33 12.22
N ALA A 474 6.21 20.53 11.17
CA ALA A 474 6.55 21.37 10.03
C ALA A 474 6.78 22.84 10.43
N VAL A 475 5.89 23.41 11.27
CA VAL A 475 6.03 24.77 11.79
C VAL A 475 7.29 24.90 12.64
N ASN A 476 7.53 23.94 13.54
CA ASN A 476 8.71 23.92 14.39
C ASN A 476 10.00 23.77 13.58
N TYR A 477 10.00 22.92 12.56
CA TYR A 477 11.16 22.68 11.72
C TYR A 477 11.60 23.95 11.01
N ARG A 478 10.68 24.86 10.66
CA ARG A 478 11.02 26.16 10.06
C ARG A 478 11.49 27.22 11.05
N HIS A 479 11.37 26.99 12.35
CA HIS A 479 11.64 28.01 13.35
C HIS A 479 13.12 28.42 13.36
N PRO A 480 13.48 29.72 13.24
CA PRO A 480 14.88 30.17 13.15
C PRO A 480 15.76 29.74 14.32
N ALA A 481 15.20 29.59 15.52
CA ALA A 481 15.96 29.10 16.68
C ALA A 481 16.34 27.60 16.62
N LYS A 482 15.84 26.84 15.63
CA LYS A 482 16.10 25.40 15.44
C LYS A 482 17.01 25.13 14.22
N GLN A 483 17.82 26.10 13.82
CA GLN A 483 18.72 26.07 12.66
C GLN A 483 19.76 24.92 12.63
N LEU A 484 20.08 24.29 13.77
CA LEU A 484 21.03 23.16 13.79
C LEU A 484 20.52 21.94 12.99
N ASP A 485 19.20 21.73 12.96
CA ASP A 485 18.60 20.70 12.12
C ASP A 485 18.68 21.07 10.63
N HIS A 486 18.87 22.36 10.32
CA HIS A 486 19.07 22.84 8.95
C HIS A 486 20.46 22.55 8.40
N GLN A 487 21.43 22.19 9.24
CA GLN A 487 22.77 21.79 8.75
C GLN A 487 22.79 20.38 8.16
N ARG A 488 21.72 19.59 8.36
CA ARG A 488 21.48 18.34 7.60
C ARG A 488 21.11 18.62 6.14
N TRP A 489 20.94 19.89 5.75
CA TRP A 489 20.51 20.25 4.41
C TRP A 489 21.58 19.86 3.39
N ARG A 490 21.14 19.02 2.48
CA ARG A 490 21.88 18.70 1.27
C ARG A 490 21.74 19.91 0.35
N PRO A 491 22.85 20.46 -0.18
CA PRO A 491 22.79 21.55 -1.14
C PRO A 491 21.76 21.20 -2.22
N LEU A 492 20.83 22.12 -2.47
CA LEU A 492 19.83 21.91 -3.52
C LEU A 492 20.59 21.77 -4.84
N PRO A 493 20.41 20.67 -5.60
CA PRO A 493 21.10 20.51 -6.86
C PRO A 493 20.77 21.66 -7.81
N THR A 494 21.75 22.10 -8.59
CA THR A 494 21.54 23.09 -9.64
C THR A 494 20.57 22.57 -10.69
N GLU A 495 19.93 23.47 -11.43
CA GLU A 495 19.06 23.06 -12.55
C GLU A 495 19.82 22.26 -13.62
N ALA A 496 21.10 22.59 -13.84
CA ALA A 496 21.97 21.85 -14.74
C ALA A 496 22.23 20.40 -14.24
N GLU A 497 22.47 20.21 -12.94
CA GLU A 497 22.63 18.88 -12.34
C GLU A 497 21.34 18.05 -12.43
N LEU A 498 20.19 18.66 -12.16
CA LEU A 498 18.89 18.01 -12.31
C LEU A 498 18.66 17.58 -13.77
N ALA A 499 18.83 18.50 -14.73
CA ALA A 499 18.64 18.21 -16.15
C ALA A 499 19.58 17.09 -16.64
N ALA A 500 20.87 17.16 -16.28
CA ALA A 500 21.86 16.15 -16.65
C ALA A 500 21.54 14.78 -16.01
N THR A 501 21.10 14.76 -14.76
CA THR A 501 20.70 13.54 -14.04
C THR A 501 19.48 12.90 -14.69
N GLN A 502 18.42 13.68 -14.90
CA GLN A 502 17.21 13.20 -15.56
C GLN A 502 17.52 12.65 -16.95
N GLN A 503 18.36 13.32 -17.74
CA GLN A 503 18.75 12.83 -19.07
C GLN A 503 19.52 11.49 -19.00
N ARG A 504 20.40 11.31 -18.00
CA ARG A 504 21.12 10.03 -17.84
C ARG A 504 20.19 8.90 -17.42
N GLU A 505 19.38 9.12 -16.38
CA GLU A 505 18.44 8.11 -15.86
C GLU A 505 17.37 7.75 -16.89
N LEU A 506 16.73 8.73 -17.53
CA LEU A 506 15.71 8.48 -18.55
C LEU A 506 16.26 7.73 -19.76
N ARG A 507 17.46 8.07 -20.24
CA ARG A 507 18.11 7.33 -21.33
C ARG A 507 18.30 5.85 -20.99
N ARG A 508 18.63 5.54 -19.74
CA ARG A 508 18.83 4.15 -19.30
C ARG A 508 17.49 3.43 -19.15
N ILE A 509 16.56 3.99 -18.39
CA ILE A 509 15.27 3.31 -18.12
C ILE A 509 14.41 3.18 -19.39
N ASP A 510 14.54 4.08 -20.36
CA ASP A 510 13.87 3.96 -21.66
C ASP A 510 14.34 2.73 -22.45
N GLN A 511 15.60 2.29 -22.27
CA GLN A 511 16.12 1.03 -22.82
C GLN A 511 15.58 -0.17 -22.04
N ASP A 512 15.53 -0.06 -20.71
CA ASP A 512 15.03 -1.13 -19.85
C ASP A 512 13.55 -1.45 -20.14
N PHE A 513 12.71 -0.44 -20.38
CA PHE A 513 11.29 -0.64 -20.77
C PHE A 513 11.10 -1.35 -22.11
N ALA A 514 12.05 -1.21 -23.04
CA ALA A 514 12.04 -1.94 -24.30
C ALA A 514 12.56 -3.38 -24.15
N SER A 515 13.12 -3.74 -22.99
CA SER A 515 13.77 -5.04 -22.80
C SER A 515 12.75 -6.19 -22.62
N PRO A 516 13.03 -7.40 -23.13
CA PRO A 516 12.22 -8.58 -22.85
C PRO A 516 12.11 -8.92 -21.35
N ALA A 517 13.14 -8.59 -20.57
CA ALA A 517 13.17 -8.82 -19.13
C ALA A 517 12.08 -8.03 -18.41
N PHE A 518 11.93 -6.74 -18.73
CA PHE A 518 10.85 -5.90 -18.20
C PHE A 518 9.47 -6.42 -18.63
N GLN A 519 9.28 -6.73 -19.92
CA GLN A 519 8.00 -7.22 -20.44
C GLN A 519 7.54 -8.52 -19.74
N SER A 520 8.48 -9.46 -19.53
CA SER A 520 8.23 -10.70 -18.80
C SER A 520 7.91 -10.46 -17.32
N ALA A 521 8.70 -9.62 -16.64
CA ALA A 521 8.47 -9.28 -15.24
C ALA A 521 7.12 -8.57 -15.03
N LEU A 522 6.78 -7.63 -15.91
CA LEU A 522 5.50 -6.92 -15.92
C LEU A 522 4.33 -7.89 -16.07
N SER A 523 4.39 -8.78 -17.08
CA SER A 523 3.34 -9.79 -17.30
C SER A 523 3.18 -10.70 -16.08
N ASN A 524 4.28 -11.18 -15.50
CA ASN A 524 4.24 -12.02 -14.31
C ASN A 524 3.62 -11.30 -13.10
N PHE A 525 3.98 -10.03 -12.89
CA PHE A 525 3.42 -9.22 -11.81
C PHE A 525 1.91 -8.95 -11.98
N VAL A 526 1.48 -8.57 -13.18
CA VAL A 526 0.10 -8.17 -13.46
C VAL A 526 -0.83 -9.40 -13.46
N LEU A 527 -0.38 -10.51 -14.02
CA LEU A 527 -1.12 -11.78 -14.06
C LEU A 527 -0.96 -12.62 -12.79
N LYS A 528 -0.25 -12.12 -11.77
CA LYS A 528 -0.04 -12.77 -10.47
C LYS A 528 0.56 -14.18 -10.60
N ARG A 529 1.51 -14.34 -11.52
CA ARG A 529 2.27 -15.59 -11.65
C ARG A 529 3.27 -15.71 -10.48
N PRO A 530 3.54 -16.93 -9.98
CA PRO A 530 4.51 -17.13 -8.89
C PRO A 530 5.87 -16.53 -9.25
N GLY A 531 6.40 -15.70 -8.34
CA GLY A 531 7.74 -15.12 -8.44
C GLY A 531 8.73 -15.83 -7.53
N LYS A 532 10.01 -15.78 -7.86
CA LYS A 532 11.09 -16.19 -6.94
C LYS A 532 11.30 -15.10 -5.89
N PRO A 533 11.49 -15.44 -4.60
CA PRO A 533 11.91 -14.47 -3.61
C PRO A 533 13.30 -13.90 -3.95
N PRO A 534 13.67 -12.74 -3.39
CA PRO A 534 15.06 -12.27 -3.45
C PRO A 534 16.01 -13.35 -2.93
N VAL A 535 17.11 -13.60 -3.65
CA VAL A 535 18.13 -14.58 -3.24
C VAL A 535 18.65 -14.25 -1.84
N ALA A 536 18.93 -12.98 -1.57
CA ALA A 536 19.38 -12.52 -0.26
C ALA A 536 18.37 -12.79 0.87
N ALA A 537 17.08 -12.88 0.56
CA ALA A 537 16.06 -13.20 1.55
C ALA A 537 16.04 -14.70 1.90
N THR A 538 16.61 -15.56 1.05
CA THR A 538 16.67 -17.03 1.29
C THR A 538 17.88 -17.46 2.12
N GLU A 539 18.76 -16.53 2.48
CA GLU A 539 19.87 -16.72 3.40
C GLU A 539 19.50 -16.17 4.77
N PHE A 540 20.04 -16.75 5.85
CA PHE A 540 19.92 -16.14 7.17
C PHE A 540 20.64 -14.80 7.17
N LYS A 541 19.86 -13.73 7.39
CA LYS A 541 20.38 -12.36 7.50
C LYS A 541 19.97 -11.79 8.86
N GLY A 542 20.94 -11.22 9.56
CA GLY A 542 20.74 -10.45 10.79
C GLY A 542 20.48 -8.96 10.51
N THR A 543 20.92 -8.10 11.44
CA THR A 543 20.83 -6.64 11.32
C THR A 543 21.50 -6.10 10.06
N TYR A 544 20.95 -5.01 9.50
CA TYR A 544 21.55 -4.22 8.43
C TYR A 544 22.29 -2.99 8.95
#